data_AF-A0A2N6KH12-F1
#
_entry.id   AF-A0A2N6KH12-F1
#
_cell.length_a   1.000
_cell.length_b   1.000
_cell.length_c   1.000
_cell.angle_alpha   90.00
_cell.angle_beta   90.00
_cell.angle_gamma   90.00
#
_symmetry.space_group_name_H-M   'P 1'
#
loop_
_entity.id
_entity.type
_entity.pdbx_description
1 polymer ?
#
loop_
_entity_poly.entity_id
_entity_poly.type
_entity_poly.pdbx_seq_one_letter_code
_entity_poly.pdbx_strand_id
1 'polypeptide(L)'
;MSKTWLEQLQQITIVVADARDIRAIENLKPQDAITNPALITAAAQMPEYKDIFHQTLLQAKQDAGAGETIDQIVSLAVDRLLVWFGQKILKTITGRVSTQVDARLCYDTEAIIAKARYLVSLYEANNISRERILMKIASTWEGIRAAEVLEKEGIHCHLNLLFGIHQAIACAEAGVTLVSTLVGRIGDWFKKESGREFYPAARDPGVLSVSQFYNYYKKFGYQTQIMVAGFRNIDQIAELAGCDLLAISPVLLKKLQSTTGELPRQLVPAHAAEAHFRKIHIDKYTFYNMHEADRMAYQKLEEGIVGMSKTLVALEQLLAQWLECLENKYINSCSCLSLGNIFRVYDFDGDGFISREEWTGIDAVFDALDVNHDGIITPEEMAGGLGAAFHLSFNSLGFANKSYEMKNL
;
A
#
# COMPACT_ATOMS: atom_id res chain seq x y z
N MET A 1 -10.18 27.67 20.05
CA MET A 1 -9.77 26.31 20.46
C MET A 1 -8.32 26.12 20.08
N SER A 2 -7.54 25.40 20.89
CA SER A 2 -6.18 24.98 20.52
C SER A 2 -6.27 24.17 19.21
N LYS A 3 -5.43 24.48 18.21
CA LYS A 3 -5.40 23.71 16.97
C LYS A 3 -4.97 22.27 17.27
N THR A 4 -5.57 21.31 16.58
CA THR A 4 -5.14 19.92 16.70
C THR A 4 -3.79 19.72 16.01
N TRP A 5 -3.09 18.62 16.31
CA TRP A 5 -1.88 18.28 15.58
C TRP A 5 -2.17 18.00 14.10
N LEU A 6 -3.32 17.41 13.76
CA LEU A 6 -3.70 17.19 12.37
C LEU A 6 -3.85 18.51 11.60
N GLU A 7 -4.54 19.49 12.19
CA GLU A 7 -4.74 20.81 11.59
C GLU A 7 -3.42 21.56 11.37
N GLN A 8 -2.44 21.41 12.25
CA GLN A 8 -1.11 21.99 12.11
C GLN A 8 -0.28 21.26 11.05
N LEU A 9 -0.30 19.92 11.06
CA LEU A 9 0.43 19.08 10.11
C LEU A 9 0.02 19.37 8.66
N GLN A 10 -1.28 19.54 8.41
CA GLN A 10 -1.84 19.86 7.09
C GLN A 10 -1.36 21.22 6.54
N GLN A 11 -0.77 22.10 7.36
CA GLN A 11 -0.22 23.39 6.91
C GLN A 11 1.19 23.27 6.34
N ILE A 12 1.89 22.18 6.64
CA ILE A 12 3.32 22.01 6.36
C ILE A 12 3.63 20.72 5.58
N THR A 13 2.68 19.79 5.51
CA THR A 13 2.81 18.50 4.83
C THR A 13 1.48 18.09 4.19
N ILE A 14 1.53 17.49 3.01
CA ILE A 14 0.36 16.86 2.39
C ILE A 14 0.05 15.56 3.15
N VAL A 15 -1.07 15.54 3.85
CA VAL A 15 -1.54 14.33 4.55
C VAL A 15 -2.32 13.45 3.58
N VAL A 16 -1.88 12.20 3.44
CA VAL A 16 -2.53 11.15 2.65
C VAL A 16 -3.12 10.13 3.63
N ALA A 17 -4.33 9.64 3.37
CA ALA A 17 -4.86 8.53 4.15
C ALA A 17 -4.25 7.22 3.63
N ASP A 18 -3.55 6.48 4.50
CA ASP A 18 -3.10 5.11 4.22
C ASP A 18 -4.27 4.14 4.36
N ALA A 19 -5.22 4.26 3.44
CA ALA A 19 -6.41 3.44 3.38
C ALA A 19 -6.11 2.14 2.61
N ARG A 20 -6.32 1.00 3.28
CA ARG A 20 -6.07 -0.33 2.73
C ARG A 20 -7.31 -1.00 2.14
N ASP A 21 -8.46 -0.35 2.27
CA ASP A 21 -9.71 -0.78 1.68
C ASP A 21 -10.42 0.40 0.99
N ILE A 22 -11.25 0.08 0.02
CA ILE A 22 -11.93 1.06 -0.83
C ILE A 22 -12.96 1.91 -0.08
N ARG A 23 -13.61 1.37 0.97
CA ARG A 23 -14.60 2.11 1.77
C ARG A 23 -13.90 3.18 2.62
N ALA A 24 -12.72 2.88 3.16
CA ALA A 24 -11.91 3.87 3.86
C ALA A 24 -11.50 5.02 2.93
N ILE A 25 -11.16 4.74 1.65
CA ILE A 25 -10.89 5.79 0.66
C ILE A 25 -12.14 6.64 0.40
N GLU A 26 -13.30 6.03 0.23
CA GLU A 26 -14.58 6.72 0.01
C GLU A 26 -14.99 7.62 1.19
N ASN A 27 -14.72 7.17 2.42
CA ASN A 27 -15.03 7.90 3.63
C ASN A 27 -14.04 9.04 3.91
N LEU A 28 -12.74 8.80 3.73
CA LEU A 28 -11.69 9.77 4.07
C LEU A 28 -11.40 10.78 2.96
N LYS A 29 -11.69 10.42 1.70
CA LYS A 29 -11.44 11.23 0.51
C LYS A 29 -10.05 11.88 0.51
N PRO A 30 -8.97 11.08 0.62
CA PRO A 30 -7.61 11.62 0.63
C PRO A 30 -7.27 12.32 -0.68
N GLN A 31 -6.20 13.12 -0.66
CA GLN A 31 -5.66 13.74 -1.88
C GLN A 31 -5.22 12.67 -2.89
N ASP A 32 -4.33 11.75 -2.48
CA ASP A 32 -3.81 10.66 -3.30
C ASP A 32 -4.23 9.29 -2.70
N ALA A 33 -4.17 8.22 -3.49
CA ALA A 33 -4.45 6.86 -3.03
C ALA A 33 -3.68 5.81 -3.84
N ILE A 34 -3.76 4.54 -3.44
CA ILE A 34 -3.01 3.42 -4.05
C ILE A 34 -3.97 2.29 -4.41
N THR A 35 -3.81 1.70 -5.59
CA THR A 35 -4.41 0.42 -6.00
C THR A 35 -3.31 -0.64 -6.16
N ASN A 36 -3.50 -1.79 -5.52
CA ASN A 36 -2.56 -2.91 -5.50
C ASN A 36 -3.31 -4.23 -5.30
N PRO A 37 -2.66 -5.39 -5.49
CA PRO A 37 -3.32 -6.68 -5.30
C PRO A 37 -3.98 -6.86 -3.92
N ALA A 38 -3.40 -6.35 -2.83
CA ALA A 38 -3.99 -6.46 -1.49
C ALA A 38 -5.36 -5.76 -1.39
N LEU A 39 -5.48 -4.54 -1.94
CA LEU A 39 -6.73 -3.79 -1.96
C LEU A 39 -7.78 -4.52 -2.81
N ILE A 40 -7.37 -5.10 -3.94
CA ILE A 40 -8.24 -5.88 -4.82
C ILE A 40 -8.75 -7.11 -4.07
N THR A 41 -7.86 -7.86 -3.40
CA THR A 41 -8.23 -9.03 -2.59
C THR A 41 -9.20 -8.66 -1.48
N ALA A 42 -8.98 -7.54 -0.78
CA ALA A 42 -9.91 -7.05 0.24
C ALA A 42 -11.28 -6.68 -0.37
N ALA A 43 -11.29 -6.04 -1.53
CA ALA A 43 -12.52 -5.68 -2.23
C ALA A 43 -13.28 -6.90 -2.78
N ALA A 44 -12.59 -8.00 -3.10
CA ALA A 44 -13.21 -9.25 -3.53
C ALA A 44 -14.13 -9.85 -2.45
N GLN A 45 -13.89 -9.53 -1.18
CA GLN A 45 -14.73 -9.98 -0.06
C GLN A 45 -16.00 -9.14 0.12
N MET A 46 -16.16 -8.06 -0.62
CA MET A 46 -17.28 -7.14 -0.46
C MET A 46 -18.38 -7.48 -1.48
N PRO A 47 -19.62 -7.81 -1.03
CA PRO A 47 -20.70 -8.25 -1.93
C PRO A 47 -20.99 -7.25 -3.06
N GLU A 48 -20.84 -5.95 -2.80
CA GLU A 48 -21.09 -4.89 -3.78
C GLU A 48 -20.12 -4.89 -4.97
N TYR A 49 -18.97 -5.55 -4.87
CA TYR A 49 -18.00 -5.66 -5.97
C TYR A 49 -18.06 -6.99 -6.72
N LYS A 50 -18.84 -7.97 -6.26
CA LYS A 50 -18.87 -9.32 -6.88
C LYS A 50 -19.11 -9.27 -8.39
N ASP A 51 -20.05 -8.44 -8.83
CA ASP A 51 -20.41 -8.33 -10.25
C ASP A 51 -19.26 -7.82 -11.11
N ILE A 52 -18.47 -6.84 -10.63
CA ILE A 52 -17.35 -6.33 -11.42
C ILE A 52 -16.24 -7.38 -11.58
N PHE A 53 -15.98 -8.19 -10.55
CA PHE A 53 -15.02 -9.28 -10.65
C PHE A 53 -15.46 -10.31 -11.70
N HIS A 54 -16.72 -10.75 -11.63
CA HIS A 54 -17.26 -11.72 -12.59
C HIS A 54 -17.22 -11.18 -14.03
N GLN A 55 -17.70 -9.94 -14.23
CA GLN A 55 -17.68 -9.31 -15.55
C GLN A 55 -16.25 -9.19 -16.10
N THR A 56 -15.30 -8.80 -15.24
CA THR A 56 -13.89 -8.65 -15.64
C THR A 56 -13.26 -9.97 -16.02
N LEU A 57 -13.54 -11.06 -15.28
CA LEU A 57 -13.07 -12.41 -15.61
C LEU A 57 -13.62 -12.90 -16.96
N LEU A 58 -14.92 -12.73 -17.19
CA LEU A 58 -15.55 -13.14 -18.44
C LEU A 58 -15.02 -12.33 -19.63
N GLN A 59 -14.82 -11.02 -19.45
CA GLN A 59 -14.25 -10.16 -20.48
C GLN A 59 -12.78 -10.49 -20.75
N ALA A 60 -11.99 -10.76 -19.69
CA ALA A 60 -10.59 -11.18 -19.84
C ALA A 60 -10.49 -12.49 -20.62
N LYS A 61 -11.38 -13.45 -20.37
CA LYS A 61 -11.44 -14.70 -21.13
C LYS A 61 -11.74 -14.46 -22.61
N GLN A 62 -12.73 -13.62 -22.90
CA GLN A 62 -13.10 -13.29 -24.28
C GLN A 62 -11.93 -12.66 -25.04
N ASP A 63 -11.23 -11.73 -24.40
CA ASP A 63 -10.16 -10.96 -25.04
C ASP A 63 -8.84 -11.74 -25.14
N ALA A 64 -8.58 -12.68 -24.23
CA ALA A 64 -7.45 -13.59 -24.33
C ALA A 64 -7.57 -14.49 -25.58
N GLY A 65 -8.79 -14.91 -25.91
CA GLY A 65 -9.07 -15.73 -27.09
C GLY A 65 -9.10 -17.24 -26.80
N ALA A 66 -9.40 -18.02 -27.82
CA ALA A 66 -9.56 -19.46 -27.69
C ALA A 66 -8.20 -20.17 -27.54
N GLY A 67 -8.06 -21.00 -26.50
CA GLY A 67 -6.87 -21.82 -26.27
C GLY A 67 -5.87 -21.26 -25.25
N GLU A 68 -6.14 -20.07 -24.70
CA GLU A 68 -5.33 -19.48 -23.63
C GLU A 68 -5.53 -20.22 -22.29
N THR A 69 -4.49 -20.22 -21.48
CA THR A 69 -4.51 -20.84 -20.15
C THR A 69 -5.30 -20.00 -19.14
N ILE A 70 -5.80 -20.64 -18.07
CA ILE A 70 -6.45 -19.95 -16.95
C ILE A 70 -5.52 -18.85 -16.39
N ASP A 71 -4.23 -19.15 -16.23
CA ASP A 71 -3.25 -18.21 -15.68
C ASP A 71 -3.12 -16.93 -16.54
N GLN A 72 -3.12 -17.06 -17.87
CA GLN A 72 -3.07 -15.90 -18.78
C GLN A 72 -4.34 -15.06 -18.71
N ILE A 73 -5.50 -15.70 -18.65
CA ILE A 73 -6.79 -15.02 -18.49
C ILE A 73 -6.85 -14.28 -17.15
N VAL A 74 -6.41 -14.94 -16.07
CA VAL A 74 -6.38 -14.38 -14.72
C VAL A 74 -5.40 -13.22 -14.63
N SER A 75 -4.20 -13.33 -15.22
CA SER A 75 -3.24 -12.24 -15.27
C SER A 75 -3.83 -10.99 -15.95
N LEU A 76 -4.53 -11.18 -17.07
CA LEU A 76 -5.25 -10.10 -17.74
C LEU A 76 -6.39 -9.51 -16.87
N ALA A 77 -7.11 -10.36 -16.13
CA ALA A 77 -8.15 -9.92 -15.23
C ALA A 77 -7.59 -9.10 -14.05
N VAL A 78 -6.43 -9.47 -13.49
CA VAL A 78 -5.76 -8.71 -12.43
C VAL A 78 -5.41 -7.30 -12.93
N ASP A 79 -4.79 -7.17 -14.10
CA ASP A 79 -4.43 -5.86 -14.67
C ASP A 79 -5.67 -4.96 -14.83
N ARG A 80 -6.77 -5.54 -15.32
CA ARG A 80 -8.05 -4.83 -15.50
C ARG A 80 -8.69 -4.42 -14.19
N LEU A 81 -8.67 -5.29 -13.18
CA LEU A 81 -9.20 -4.99 -11.86
C LEU A 81 -8.37 -3.88 -11.20
N LEU A 82 -7.04 -3.93 -11.29
CA LEU A 82 -6.16 -2.87 -10.77
C LEU A 82 -6.53 -1.50 -11.35
N VAL A 83 -6.71 -1.44 -12.67
CA VAL A 83 -7.10 -0.22 -13.39
C VAL A 83 -8.53 0.19 -13.03
N TRP A 84 -9.49 -0.74 -12.99
CA TRP A 84 -10.88 -0.43 -12.66
C TRP A 84 -11.01 0.15 -11.25
N PHE A 85 -10.36 -0.45 -10.25
CA PHE A 85 -10.35 0.07 -8.89
C PHE A 85 -9.64 1.43 -8.82
N GLY A 86 -8.57 1.62 -9.59
CA GLY A 86 -7.93 2.92 -9.67
C GLY A 86 -8.84 4.00 -10.29
N GLN A 87 -9.61 3.68 -11.33
CA GLN A 87 -10.62 4.58 -11.89
C GLN A 87 -11.71 4.92 -10.87
N LYS A 88 -12.19 3.92 -10.12
CA LYS A 88 -13.16 4.13 -9.04
C LYS A 88 -12.59 5.06 -7.96
N ILE A 89 -11.34 4.85 -7.56
CA ILE A 89 -10.62 5.71 -6.61
C ILE A 89 -10.53 7.15 -7.15
N LEU A 90 -10.14 7.33 -8.42
CA LEU A 90 -10.00 8.66 -9.04
C LEU A 90 -11.30 9.45 -9.14
N LYS A 91 -12.47 8.79 -9.12
CA LYS A 91 -13.79 9.44 -9.01
C LYS A 91 -14.05 9.99 -7.61
N THR A 92 -13.36 9.47 -6.60
CA THR A 92 -13.50 9.85 -5.19
C THR A 92 -12.47 10.90 -4.78
N ILE A 93 -11.24 10.80 -5.28
CA ILE A 93 -10.11 11.66 -4.87
C ILE A 93 -9.81 12.77 -5.89
N THR A 94 -9.15 13.83 -5.43
CA THR A 94 -8.76 14.99 -6.25
C THR A 94 -7.37 14.86 -6.87
N GLY A 95 -6.48 14.11 -6.23
CA GLY A 95 -5.10 13.88 -6.65
C GLY A 95 -4.92 12.56 -7.39
N ARG A 96 -3.77 11.91 -7.19
CA ARG A 96 -3.28 10.82 -8.06
C ARG A 96 -3.58 9.45 -7.48
N VAL A 97 -3.71 8.45 -8.34
CA VAL A 97 -3.73 7.03 -7.93
C VAL A 97 -2.40 6.38 -8.31
N SER A 98 -1.78 5.71 -7.34
CA SER A 98 -0.62 4.85 -7.62
C SER A 98 -1.10 3.44 -7.96
N THR A 99 -0.75 2.92 -9.13
CA THR A 99 -1.09 1.56 -9.56
C THR A 99 0.14 0.68 -9.56
N GLN A 100 0.09 -0.40 -8.78
CA GLN A 100 1.22 -1.32 -8.62
C GLN A 100 1.47 -2.14 -9.88
N VAL A 101 2.70 -2.08 -10.38
CA VAL A 101 3.24 -3.02 -11.37
C VAL A 101 3.50 -4.37 -10.69
N ASP A 102 3.32 -5.47 -11.42
CA ASP A 102 3.58 -6.83 -10.93
C ASP A 102 4.97 -6.92 -10.28
N ALA A 103 5.00 -7.28 -8.99
CA ALA A 103 6.21 -7.32 -8.18
C ALA A 103 7.20 -8.41 -8.65
N ARG A 104 6.73 -9.44 -9.37
CA ARG A 104 7.59 -10.49 -9.94
C ARG A 104 8.49 -9.97 -11.05
N LEU A 105 8.15 -8.82 -11.65
CA LEU A 105 8.92 -8.18 -12.72
C LEU A 105 10.06 -7.28 -12.19
N CYS A 106 10.19 -7.11 -10.87
CA CYS A 106 11.04 -6.07 -10.28
C CYS A 106 12.55 -6.14 -10.62
N TYR A 107 13.03 -7.22 -11.23
CA TYR A 107 14.41 -7.39 -11.71
C TYR A 107 14.53 -7.46 -13.25
N ASP A 108 13.48 -7.08 -13.98
CA ASP A 108 13.47 -7.00 -15.44
C ASP A 108 13.00 -5.61 -15.87
N THR A 109 13.97 -4.77 -16.30
CA THR A 109 13.70 -3.38 -16.69
C THR A 109 12.71 -3.28 -17.84
N GLU A 110 12.85 -4.11 -18.87
CA GLU A 110 12.00 -4.02 -20.07
C GLU A 110 10.59 -4.54 -19.77
N ALA A 111 10.46 -5.59 -18.96
CA ALA A 111 9.15 -6.09 -18.54
C ALA A 111 8.38 -5.07 -17.68
N ILE A 112 9.07 -4.36 -16.77
CA ILE A 112 8.45 -3.28 -15.98
C ILE A 112 7.96 -2.17 -16.91
N ILE A 113 8.80 -1.70 -17.85
CA ILE A 113 8.43 -0.65 -18.81
C ILE A 113 7.20 -1.08 -19.62
N ALA A 114 7.23 -2.29 -20.18
CA ALA A 114 6.13 -2.83 -20.98
C ALA A 114 4.83 -2.92 -20.18
N LYS A 115 4.89 -3.45 -18.95
CA LYS A 115 3.72 -3.55 -18.08
C LYS A 115 3.18 -2.18 -17.67
N ALA A 116 4.05 -1.24 -17.31
CA ALA A 116 3.66 0.12 -16.95
C ALA A 116 2.95 0.84 -18.11
N ARG A 117 3.52 0.80 -19.32
CA ARG A 117 2.89 1.36 -20.53
C ARG A 117 1.53 0.71 -20.82
N TYR A 118 1.43 -0.62 -20.65
CA TYR A 118 0.17 -1.33 -20.83
C TYR A 118 -0.90 -0.86 -19.82
N LEU A 119 -0.58 -0.79 -18.53
CA LEU A 119 -1.51 -0.32 -17.50
C LEU A 119 -1.96 1.13 -17.75
N VAL A 120 -1.04 2.02 -18.14
CA VAL A 120 -1.38 3.39 -18.54
C VAL A 120 -2.33 3.41 -19.74
N SER A 121 -2.09 2.57 -20.75
CA SER A 121 -2.97 2.50 -21.94
C SER A 121 -4.41 2.10 -21.58
N LEU A 122 -4.60 1.24 -20.57
CA LEU A 122 -5.92 0.85 -20.07
C LEU A 122 -6.64 2.02 -19.38
N TYR A 123 -5.92 2.87 -18.67
CA TYR A 123 -6.50 4.10 -18.11
C TYR A 123 -6.87 5.10 -19.20
N GLU A 124 -5.99 5.31 -20.18
CA GLU A 124 -6.23 6.26 -21.28
C GLU A 124 -7.40 5.83 -22.16
N ALA A 125 -7.55 4.52 -22.40
CA ALA A 125 -8.73 3.96 -23.08
C ALA A 125 -10.05 4.27 -22.35
N ASN A 126 -10.00 4.60 -21.05
CA ASN A 126 -11.13 5.01 -20.23
C ASN A 126 -11.15 6.53 -19.96
N ASN A 127 -10.49 7.33 -20.79
CA ASN A 127 -10.42 8.79 -20.71
C ASN A 127 -9.83 9.31 -19.39
N ILE A 128 -8.97 8.54 -18.73
CA ILE A 128 -8.20 9.00 -17.58
C ILE A 128 -6.84 9.48 -18.05
N SER A 129 -6.51 10.74 -17.76
CA SER A 129 -5.21 11.32 -18.06
C SER A 129 -4.09 10.64 -17.26
N ARG A 130 -2.97 10.35 -17.92
CA ARG A 130 -1.76 9.80 -17.27
C ARG A 130 -1.21 10.67 -16.14
N GLU A 131 -1.50 11.97 -16.14
CA GLU A 131 -1.15 12.92 -15.06
C GLU A 131 -1.78 12.57 -13.69
N ARG A 132 -2.90 11.85 -13.71
CA ARG A 132 -3.61 11.38 -12.49
C ARG A 132 -3.08 10.03 -12.00
N ILE A 133 -2.07 9.46 -12.65
CA ILE A 133 -1.62 8.08 -12.43
C ILE A 133 -0.14 8.08 -12.07
N LEU A 134 0.23 7.26 -11.09
CA LEU A 134 1.62 6.95 -10.80
C LEU A 134 1.85 5.44 -10.95
N MET A 135 2.83 5.03 -11.74
CA MET A 135 3.22 3.62 -11.83
C MET A 135 4.07 3.25 -10.62
N LYS A 136 3.53 2.39 -9.76
CA LYS A 136 4.17 2.01 -8.50
C LYS A 136 5.08 0.80 -8.71
N ILE A 137 6.38 1.01 -8.53
CA ILE A 137 7.46 0.08 -8.88
C ILE A 137 8.40 -0.08 -7.68
N ALA A 138 8.91 -1.29 -7.43
CA ALA A 138 9.88 -1.52 -6.36
C ALA A 138 11.21 -0.81 -6.65
N SER A 139 11.84 -0.24 -5.62
CA SER A 139 13.10 0.52 -5.72
C SER A 139 14.36 -0.36 -5.88
N THR A 140 14.30 -1.37 -6.75
CA THR A 140 15.45 -2.12 -7.25
C THR A 140 16.23 -1.26 -8.26
N TRP A 141 17.46 -1.65 -8.61
CA TRP A 141 18.20 -0.94 -9.67
C TRP A 141 17.42 -0.95 -10.99
N GLU A 142 16.91 -2.11 -11.39
CA GLU A 142 16.11 -2.30 -12.59
C GLU A 142 14.82 -1.49 -12.56
N GLY A 143 14.11 -1.47 -11.43
CA GLY A 143 12.91 -0.67 -11.25
C GLY A 143 13.18 0.84 -11.38
N ILE A 144 14.30 1.31 -10.84
CA ILE A 144 14.71 2.72 -10.97
C ILE A 144 15.07 3.06 -12.42
N ARG A 145 15.76 2.17 -13.14
CA ARG A 145 16.07 2.39 -14.56
C ARG A 145 14.82 2.36 -15.44
N ALA A 146 13.87 1.47 -15.13
CA ALA A 146 12.57 1.46 -15.81
C ALA A 146 11.83 2.79 -15.59
N ALA A 147 11.81 3.28 -14.34
CA ALA A 147 11.19 4.55 -14.01
C ALA A 147 11.87 5.74 -14.72
N GLU A 148 13.19 5.73 -14.87
CA GLU A 148 13.90 6.77 -15.62
C GLU A 148 13.40 6.89 -17.07
N VAL A 149 13.14 5.75 -17.72
CA VAL A 149 12.59 5.73 -19.09
C VAL A 149 11.14 6.23 -19.09
N LEU A 150 10.32 5.73 -18.17
CA LEU A 150 8.90 6.07 -18.07
C LEU A 150 8.69 7.57 -17.77
N GLU A 151 9.47 8.16 -16.86
CA GLU A 151 9.39 9.59 -16.53
C GLU A 151 9.74 10.47 -17.74
N LYS A 152 10.73 10.08 -18.55
CA LYS A 152 11.07 10.77 -19.81
C LYS A 152 9.94 10.71 -20.84
N GLU A 153 9.05 9.73 -20.72
CA GLU A 153 7.85 9.57 -21.57
C GLU A 153 6.60 10.25 -20.98
N GLY A 154 6.74 10.96 -19.85
CA GLY A 154 5.62 11.56 -19.13
C GLY A 154 4.74 10.53 -18.41
N ILE A 155 5.24 9.33 -18.16
CA ILE A 155 4.60 8.34 -17.29
C ILE A 155 5.22 8.45 -15.90
N HIS A 156 4.51 9.13 -15.01
CA HIS A 156 4.99 9.39 -13.67
C HIS A 156 5.06 8.12 -12.83
N CYS A 157 6.13 8.00 -12.04
CA CYS A 157 6.44 6.81 -11.28
C CYS A 157 6.41 7.08 -9.76
N HIS A 158 6.00 6.04 -9.03
CA HIS A 158 6.03 5.98 -7.57
C HIS A 158 6.92 4.81 -7.14
N LEU A 159 8.16 5.10 -6.74
CA LEU A 159 9.13 4.07 -6.36
C LEU A 159 8.93 3.73 -4.89
N ASN A 160 8.46 2.51 -4.59
CA ASN A 160 8.20 2.05 -3.23
C ASN A 160 9.29 1.08 -2.73
N LEU A 161 9.21 0.66 -1.47
CA LEU A 161 10.23 -0.18 -0.82
C LEU A 161 11.62 0.49 -0.83
N LEU A 162 11.64 1.81 -0.67
CA LEU A 162 12.86 2.57 -0.47
C LEU A 162 13.23 2.53 1.01
N PHE A 163 14.38 1.93 1.31
CA PHE A 163 14.89 1.74 2.67
C PHE A 163 16.28 2.35 2.88
N GLY A 164 17.08 2.48 1.83
CA GLY A 164 18.44 3.01 1.90
C GLY A 164 18.65 4.32 1.13
N ILE A 165 19.68 5.07 1.52
CA ILE A 165 20.05 6.35 0.90
C ILE A 165 20.48 6.17 -0.57
N HIS A 166 21.12 5.05 -0.93
CA HIS A 166 21.50 4.74 -2.31
C HIS A 166 20.28 4.62 -3.23
N GLN A 167 19.18 4.03 -2.74
CA GLN A 167 17.91 3.97 -3.48
C GLN A 167 17.33 5.38 -3.66
N ALA A 168 17.32 6.20 -2.60
CA ALA A 168 16.83 7.58 -2.68
C ALA A 168 17.60 8.39 -3.72
N ILE A 169 18.93 8.41 -3.64
CA ILE A 169 19.76 9.19 -4.57
C ILE A 169 19.55 8.68 -6.00
N ALA A 170 19.55 7.37 -6.23
CA ALA A 170 19.33 6.80 -7.56
C ALA A 170 17.95 7.15 -8.14
N CYS A 171 16.89 7.14 -7.32
CA CYS A 171 15.55 7.59 -7.73
C CYS A 171 15.55 9.08 -8.11
N ALA A 172 16.21 9.91 -7.30
CA ALA A 172 16.27 11.34 -7.53
C ALA A 172 17.05 11.71 -8.80
N GLU A 173 18.15 11.01 -9.06
CA GLU A 173 18.94 11.15 -10.29
C GLU A 173 18.19 10.64 -11.53
N ALA A 174 17.33 9.63 -11.37
CA ALA A 174 16.46 9.13 -12.43
C ALA A 174 15.25 10.04 -12.72
N GLY A 175 15.06 11.13 -11.96
CA GLY A 175 13.94 12.05 -12.16
C GLY A 175 12.58 11.49 -11.73
N VAL A 176 12.57 10.52 -10.83
CA VAL A 176 11.34 9.91 -10.30
C VAL A 176 10.44 10.97 -9.66
N THR A 177 9.13 10.89 -9.90
CA THR A 177 8.13 11.84 -9.36
C THR A 177 7.97 11.67 -7.86
N LEU A 178 7.75 10.44 -7.39
CA LEU A 178 7.45 10.13 -6.00
C LEU A 178 8.23 8.91 -5.53
N VAL A 179 8.79 8.97 -4.33
CA VAL A 179 9.30 7.79 -3.62
C VAL A 179 8.51 7.55 -2.34
N SER A 180 8.37 6.29 -1.93
CA SER A 180 7.85 5.95 -0.62
C SER A 180 8.71 4.99 0.19
N THR A 181 8.74 5.27 1.48
CA THR A 181 9.46 4.51 2.50
C THR A 181 8.52 4.13 3.63
N LEU A 182 8.87 3.07 4.36
CA LEU A 182 8.06 2.51 5.45
C LEU A 182 8.81 2.69 6.78
N VAL A 183 8.59 3.84 7.42
CA VAL A 183 9.36 4.27 8.61
C VAL A 183 9.32 3.23 9.72
N GLY A 184 8.15 2.64 9.99
CA GLY A 184 7.99 1.61 11.01
C GLY A 184 8.74 0.32 10.68
N ARG A 185 8.81 -0.08 9.40
CA ARG A 185 9.54 -1.31 9.02
C ARG A 185 11.05 -1.19 9.25
N ILE A 186 11.61 0.02 9.07
CA ILE A 186 13.00 0.31 9.39
C ILE A 186 13.19 0.18 10.90
N GLY A 187 12.35 0.87 11.69
CA GLY A 187 12.40 0.80 13.16
C GLY A 187 12.29 -0.63 13.70
N ASP A 188 11.34 -1.41 13.21
CA ASP A 188 11.10 -2.80 13.63
C ASP A 188 12.31 -3.70 13.35
N TRP A 189 12.96 -3.53 12.19
CA TRP A 189 14.17 -4.28 11.86
C TRP A 189 15.28 -4.02 12.87
N PHE A 190 15.55 -2.75 13.18
CA PHE A 190 16.60 -2.40 14.13
C PHE A 190 16.25 -2.83 15.56
N LYS A 191 14.98 -2.79 15.97
CA LYS A 191 14.55 -3.34 17.26
C LYS A 191 14.87 -4.82 17.37
N LYS A 192 14.51 -5.60 16.33
CA LYS A 192 14.81 -7.04 16.26
C LYS A 192 16.31 -7.32 16.28
N GLU A 193 17.09 -6.66 15.43
CA GLU A 193 18.54 -6.89 15.32
C GLU A 193 19.30 -6.49 16.59
N SER A 194 18.90 -5.39 17.24
CA SER A 194 19.58 -4.89 18.45
C SER A 194 19.08 -5.49 19.76
N GLY A 195 17.95 -6.22 19.74
CA GLY A 195 17.23 -6.66 20.94
C GLY A 195 16.60 -5.53 21.76
N ARG A 196 16.52 -4.30 21.21
CA ARG A 196 15.89 -3.16 21.91
C ARG A 196 14.40 -3.11 21.62
N GLU A 197 13.60 -2.97 22.66
CA GLU A 197 12.14 -2.86 22.51
C GLU A 197 11.69 -1.44 22.11
N PHE A 198 12.46 -0.42 22.52
CA PHE A 198 12.08 0.98 22.40
C PHE A 198 13.21 1.86 21.85
N TYR A 199 12.82 2.79 20.99
CA TYR A 199 13.61 3.94 20.56
C TYR A 199 12.80 5.21 20.83
N PRO A 200 13.38 6.25 21.47
CA PRO A 200 12.77 7.58 21.47
C PRO A 200 12.54 8.03 20.02
N ALA A 201 11.43 8.73 19.73
CA ALA A 201 11.04 9.06 18.35
C ALA A 201 12.15 9.79 17.56
N ALA A 202 12.80 10.79 18.16
CA ALA A 202 13.93 11.50 17.55
C ALA A 202 15.18 10.64 17.28
N ARG A 203 15.24 9.43 17.84
CA ARG A 203 16.31 8.43 17.65
C ARG A 203 15.80 7.15 16.99
N ASP A 204 14.56 7.15 16.51
CA ASP A 204 14.00 6.03 15.76
C ASP A 204 14.79 5.87 14.44
N PRO A 205 15.35 4.69 14.15
CA PRO A 205 16.16 4.47 12.94
C PRO A 205 15.41 4.78 11.63
N GLY A 206 14.11 4.57 11.59
CA GLY A 206 13.27 4.96 10.46
C GLY A 206 13.20 6.48 10.33
N VAL A 207 12.89 7.19 11.41
CA VAL A 207 12.84 8.66 11.43
C VAL A 207 14.17 9.26 10.97
N LEU A 208 15.28 8.74 11.48
CA LEU A 208 16.63 9.18 11.09
C LEU A 208 16.90 8.96 9.60
N SER A 209 16.53 7.78 9.07
CA SER A 209 16.71 7.46 7.65
C SER A 209 15.91 8.40 6.75
N VAL A 210 14.63 8.61 7.05
CA VAL A 210 13.77 9.52 6.29
C VAL A 210 14.29 10.96 6.34
N SER A 211 14.70 11.43 7.52
CA SER A 211 15.29 12.76 7.69
C SER A 211 16.56 12.93 6.85
N GLN A 212 17.38 11.88 6.76
CA GLN A 212 18.55 11.86 5.88
C GLN A 212 18.16 11.99 4.40
N PHE A 213 17.17 11.22 3.94
CA PHE A 213 16.71 11.25 2.54
C PHE A 213 16.17 12.63 2.17
N TYR A 214 15.28 13.18 3.02
CA TYR A 214 14.69 14.49 2.83
C TYR A 214 15.75 15.60 2.76
N ASN A 215 16.65 15.63 3.74
CA ASN A 215 17.67 16.67 3.80
C ASN A 215 18.65 16.55 2.61
N TYR A 216 19.00 15.34 2.15
CA TYR A 216 19.80 15.17 0.95
C TYR A 216 19.09 15.74 -0.29
N TYR A 217 17.80 15.42 -0.46
CA TYR A 217 17.00 15.90 -1.59
C TYR A 217 16.93 17.42 -1.62
N LYS A 218 16.54 18.04 -0.49
CA LYS A 218 16.39 19.50 -0.40
C LYS A 218 17.73 20.22 -0.55
N LYS A 219 18.83 19.68 -0.01
CA LYS A 219 20.18 20.27 -0.15
C LYS A 219 20.61 20.36 -1.62
N PHE A 220 20.36 19.31 -2.40
CA PHE A 220 20.82 19.22 -3.80
C PHE A 220 19.76 19.58 -4.83
N GLY A 221 18.60 20.09 -4.40
CA GLY A 221 17.55 20.60 -5.28
C GLY A 221 16.79 19.52 -6.05
N TYR A 222 16.77 18.28 -5.57
CA TYR A 222 15.99 17.22 -6.20
C TYR A 222 14.48 17.45 -6.01
N GLN A 223 13.73 17.26 -7.09
CA GLN A 223 12.28 17.52 -7.13
C GLN A 223 11.42 16.32 -6.74
N THR A 224 12.02 15.12 -6.71
CA THR A 224 11.36 13.88 -6.28
C THR A 224 10.73 14.07 -4.91
N GLN A 225 9.43 13.81 -4.83
CA GLN A 225 8.67 13.93 -3.59
C GLN A 225 8.93 12.72 -2.68
N ILE A 226 8.97 12.92 -1.36
CA ILE A 226 9.06 11.82 -0.38
C ILE A 226 7.71 11.63 0.32
N MET A 227 7.12 10.44 0.16
CA MET A 227 5.98 9.99 0.94
C MET A 227 6.39 8.97 2.00
N VAL A 228 6.18 9.31 3.25
CA VAL A 228 6.46 8.39 4.36
C VAL A 228 5.19 7.67 4.75
N ALA A 229 5.26 6.35 4.91
CA ALA A 229 4.14 5.52 5.30
C ALA A 229 4.54 4.54 6.42
N GLY A 230 3.59 3.76 6.91
CA GLY A 230 3.86 2.66 7.84
C GLY A 230 4.31 3.10 9.23
N PHE A 231 3.78 4.22 9.74
CA PHE A 231 4.01 4.69 11.10
C PHE A 231 3.49 3.69 12.14
N ARG A 232 4.17 3.61 13.29
CA ARG A 232 3.76 2.83 14.47
C ARG A 232 3.05 3.71 15.50
N ASN A 233 3.38 4.99 15.56
CA ASN A 233 2.82 5.95 16.53
C ASN A 233 2.83 7.38 15.97
N ILE A 234 2.16 8.30 16.68
CA ILE A 234 2.08 9.70 16.30
C ILE A 234 3.37 10.47 16.54
N ASP A 235 4.28 9.96 17.37
CA ASP A 235 5.56 10.64 17.65
C ASP A 235 6.49 10.54 16.44
N GLN A 236 6.53 9.39 15.75
CA GLN A 236 7.22 9.26 14.45
C GLN A 236 6.67 10.24 13.41
N ILE A 237 5.37 10.54 13.44
CA ILE A 237 4.74 11.52 12.54
C ILE A 237 5.20 12.93 12.92
N ALA A 238 5.23 13.25 14.22
CA ALA A 238 5.69 14.54 14.71
C ALA A 238 7.15 14.81 14.35
N GLU A 239 8.01 13.80 14.48
CA GLU A 239 9.43 13.89 14.08
C GLU A 239 9.66 14.09 12.58
N LEU A 240 8.64 13.81 11.75
CA LEU A 240 8.69 13.96 10.29
C LEU A 240 7.75 15.05 9.77
N ALA A 241 7.21 15.88 10.66
CA ALA A 241 6.38 17.02 10.31
C ALA A 241 7.18 18.02 9.44
N GLY A 242 6.67 18.30 8.23
CA GLY A 242 7.36 19.10 7.20
C GLY A 242 7.91 18.29 6.02
N CYS A 243 7.79 16.95 6.04
CA CYS A 243 7.99 16.11 4.86
C CYS A 243 7.00 16.48 3.75
N ASP A 244 7.27 16.07 2.50
CA ASP A 244 6.41 16.40 1.37
C ASP A 244 5.02 15.75 1.52
N LEU A 245 4.98 14.43 1.78
CA LEU A 245 3.75 13.67 2.03
C LEU A 245 3.91 12.72 3.23
N LEU A 246 2.86 12.55 4.02
CA LEU A 246 2.76 11.47 5.03
C LEU A 246 1.46 10.68 4.79
N ALA A 247 1.60 9.39 4.51
CA ALA A 247 0.49 8.44 4.42
C ALA A 247 0.21 7.86 5.81
N ILE A 248 -0.88 8.31 6.43
CA ILE A 248 -1.20 8.05 7.84
C ILE A 248 -2.45 7.17 7.93
N SER A 249 -2.39 6.12 8.76
CA SER A 249 -3.52 5.22 8.94
C SER A 249 -4.71 5.91 9.61
N PRO A 250 -5.95 5.45 9.40
CA PRO A 250 -7.14 6.05 10.02
C PRO A 250 -7.07 6.12 11.55
N VAL A 251 -6.44 5.13 12.19
CA VAL A 251 -6.24 5.08 13.64
C VAL A 251 -5.32 6.21 14.10
N LEU A 252 -4.20 6.42 13.42
CA LEU A 252 -3.26 7.49 13.78
C LEU A 252 -3.81 8.88 13.40
N LEU A 253 -4.58 9.01 12.32
CA LEU A 253 -5.30 10.24 11.98
C LEU A 253 -6.27 10.66 13.10
N LYS A 254 -7.06 9.72 13.64
CA LYS A 254 -7.94 9.99 14.78
C LYS A 254 -7.16 10.46 16.01
N LYS A 255 -6.01 9.82 16.30
CA LYS A 255 -5.13 10.24 17.39
C LYS A 255 -4.64 11.68 17.19
N LEU A 256 -4.11 12.01 16.00
CA LEU A 256 -3.67 13.37 15.66
C LEU A 256 -4.81 14.42 15.74
N GLN A 257 -6.03 14.05 15.38
CA GLN A 257 -7.21 14.91 15.49
C GLN A 257 -7.59 15.16 16.96
N SER A 258 -7.34 14.21 17.86
CA SER A 258 -7.58 14.37 19.30
C SER A 258 -6.41 15.01 20.06
N THR A 259 -5.20 14.99 19.52
CA THR A 259 -4.02 15.59 20.16
C THR A 259 -4.01 17.10 19.95
N THR A 260 -3.89 17.85 21.04
CA THR A 260 -3.80 19.32 21.04
C THR A 260 -2.47 19.78 21.63
N GLY A 261 -2.06 21.00 21.31
CA GLY A 261 -0.75 21.54 21.68
C GLY A 261 0.07 21.88 20.44
N GLU A 262 1.31 22.32 20.63
CA GLU A 262 2.20 22.70 19.52
C GLU A 262 2.75 21.45 18.81
N LEU A 263 2.73 21.47 17.48
CA LEU A 263 3.41 20.49 16.63
C LEU A 263 4.62 21.17 15.96
N PRO A 264 5.85 20.96 16.45
CA PRO A 264 7.04 21.54 15.85
C PRO A 264 7.26 21.01 14.43
N ARG A 265 7.63 21.89 13.50
CA ARG A 265 8.09 21.49 12.17
C ARG A 265 9.54 21.04 12.24
N GLN A 266 9.79 19.74 12.07
CA GLN A 266 11.11 19.14 12.18
C GLN A 266 11.87 19.15 10.85
N LEU A 267 11.16 18.91 9.74
CA LEU A 267 11.75 18.92 8.41
C LEU A 267 11.52 20.28 7.74
N VAL A 268 12.60 21.07 7.64
CA VAL A 268 12.59 22.44 7.13
C VAL A 268 13.57 22.55 5.95
N PRO A 269 13.12 22.93 4.74
CA PRO A 269 13.99 23.04 3.56
C PRO A 269 15.22 23.93 3.75
N ALA A 270 15.08 25.03 4.51
CA ALA A 270 16.20 25.94 4.78
C ALA A 270 17.34 25.27 5.57
N HIS A 271 17.02 24.43 6.55
CA HIS A 271 18.03 23.71 7.35
C HIS A 271 18.76 22.63 6.53
N ALA A 272 18.12 22.07 5.52
CA ALA A 272 18.75 21.08 4.64
C ALA A 272 19.95 21.67 3.86
N ALA A 273 19.94 22.98 3.57
CA ALA A 273 21.08 23.65 2.91
C ALA A 273 22.37 23.57 3.74
N GLU A 274 22.23 23.61 5.07
CA GLU A 274 23.32 23.58 6.05
C GLU A 274 23.83 22.15 6.33
N ALA A 275 23.07 21.11 5.98
CA ALA A 275 23.42 19.72 6.25
C ALA A 275 24.75 19.31 5.60
N HIS A 276 25.62 18.59 6.32
CA HIS A 276 26.93 18.17 5.82
C HIS A 276 26.87 16.92 4.93
N PHE A 277 26.25 17.03 3.74
CA PHE A 277 26.29 15.99 2.72
C PHE A 277 27.28 16.31 1.60
N ARG A 278 27.97 15.28 1.12
CA ARG A 278 28.70 15.30 -0.16
C ARG A 278 27.79 14.70 -1.22
N LYS A 279 27.66 15.38 -2.36
CA LYS A 279 26.92 14.84 -3.51
C LYS A 279 27.68 13.62 -4.04
N ILE A 280 26.98 12.50 -4.17
CA ILE A 280 27.47 11.28 -4.81
C ILE A 280 26.58 10.95 -6.01
N HIS A 281 27.16 10.32 -7.02
CA HIS A 281 26.44 9.74 -8.15
C HIS A 281 26.25 8.25 -7.91
N ILE A 282 25.06 7.72 -8.19
CA ILE A 282 24.77 6.29 -8.03
C ILE A 282 24.70 5.62 -9.41
N ASP A 283 25.83 5.09 -9.84
CA ASP A 283 25.88 4.13 -10.95
C ASP A 283 25.52 2.71 -10.49
N LYS A 284 25.43 1.77 -11.42
CA LYS A 284 25.04 0.38 -11.14
C LYS A 284 25.96 -0.27 -10.10
N TYR A 285 27.27 -0.10 -10.24
CA TYR A 285 28.26 -0.68 -9.34
C TYR A 285 28.12 -0.11 -7.92
N THR A 286 28.02 1.21 -7.80
CA THR A 286 27.85 1.91 -6.52
C THR A 286 26.54 1.52 -5.85
N PHE A 287 25.45 1.40 -6.61
CA PHE A 287 24.16 0.97 -6.08
C PHE A 287 24.25 -0.39 -5.39
N TYR A 288 24.76 -1.42 -6.06
CA TYR A 288 24.82 -2.76 -5.47
C TYR A 288 25.80 -2.83 -4.30
N ASN A 289 26.97 -2.19 -4.38
CA ASN A 289 27.90 -2.19 -3.25
C ASN A 289 27.29 -1.54 -2.00
N MET A 290 26.61 -0.39 -2.16
CA MET A 290 25.93 0.27 -1.04
C MET A 290 24.76 -0.56 -0.53
N HIS A 291 24.03 -1.23 -1.43
CA HIS A 291 22.89 -2.05 -1.06
C HIS A 291 23.29 -3.31 -0.29
N GLU A 292 24.34 -4.01 -0.74
CA GLU A 292 24.89 -5.19 -0.06
C GLU A 292 25.47 -4.82 1.32
N ALA A 293 26.05 -3.62 1.46
CA ALA A 293 26.57 -3.13 2.73
C ALA A 293 25.45 -2.74 3.73
N ASP A 294 24.25 -2.38 3.25
CA ASP A 294 23.10 -2.03 4.07
C ASP A 294 22.16 -3.23 4.25
N ARG A 295 22.47 -4.06 5.25
CA ARG A 295 21.69 -5.28 5.59
C ARG A 295 20.20 -5.00 5.78
N MET A 296 19.84 -3.86 6.39
CA MET A 296 18.44 -3.52 6.65
C MET A 296 17.73 -3.23 5.33
N ALA A 297 18.31 -2.37 4.49
CA ALA A 297 17.70 -2.04 3.21
C ALA A 297 17.61 -3.26 2.29
N TYR A 298 18.64 -4.11 2.26
CA TYR A 298 18.65 -5.36 1.50
C TYR A 298 17.48 -6.27 1.91
N GLN A 299 17.41 -6.63 3.20
CA GLN A 299 16.40 -7.57 3.69
C GLN A 299 14.99 -7.01 3.55
N LYS A 300 14.77 -5.73 3.87
CA LYS A 300 13.43 -5.13 3.77
C LYS A 300 12.95 -4.93 2.35
N LEU A 301 13.85 -4.69 1.39
CA LEU A 301 13.49 -4.69 -0.03
C LEU A 301 13.06 -6.09 -0.47
N GLU A 302 13.85 -7.12 -0.18
CA GLU A 302 13.57 -8.51 -0.53
C GLU A 302 12.23 -8.98 0.09
N GLU A 303 12.08 -8.85 1.40
CA GLU A 303 10.86 -9.20 2.13
C GLU A 303 9.62 -8.51 1.53
N GLY A 304 9.77 -7.22 1.16
CA GLY A 304 8.71 -6.45 0.55
C GLY A 304 8.30 -6.98 -0.83
N ILE A 305 9.26 -7.31 -1.68
CA ILE A 305 9.03 -7.87 -3.02
C ILE A 305 8.38 -9.25 -2.92
N VAL A 306 8.88 -10.11 -2.04
CA VAL A 306 8.33 -11.45 -1.79
C VAL A 306 6.89 -11.34 -1.29
N GLY A 307 6.63 -10.48 -0.30
CA GLY A 307 5.28 -10.25 0.22
C GLY A 307 4.30 -9.77 -0.85
N MET A 308 4.69 -8.78 -1.67
CA MET A 308 3.85 -8.30 -2.76
C MET A 308 3.59 -9.37 -3.83
N SER A 309 4.59 -10.20 -4.14
CA SER A 309 4.45 -11.32 -5.07
C SER A 309 3.50 -12.40 -4.53
N LYS A 310 3.62 -12.76 -3.24
CA LYS A 310 2.69 -13.68 -2.57
C LYS A 310 1.25 -13.18 -2.62
N THR A 311 1.03 -11.89 -2.30
CA THR A 311 -0.31 -11.28 -2.38
C THR A 311 -0.90 -11.36 -3.79
N LEU A 312 -0.10 -11.11 -4.82
CA LEU A 312 -0.53 -11.23 -6.20
C LEU A 312 -0.94 -12.67 -6.55
N VAL A 313 -0.10 -13.66 -6.19
CA VAL A 313 -0.42 -15.07 -6.44
C VAL A 313 -1.70 -15.50 -5.73
N ALA A 314 -1.93 -15.06 -4.49
CA ALA A 314 -3.17 -15.34 -3.76
C ALA A 314 -4.40 -14.76 -4.47
N LEU A 315 -4.28 -13.55 -5.02
CA LEU A 315 -5.34 -12.95 -5.84
C LEU A 315 -5.56 -13.76 -7.12
N GLU A 316 -4.50 -14.15 -7.82
CA GLU A 316 -4.59 -14.97 -9.03
C GLU A 316 -5.30 -16.30 -8.76
N GLN A 317 -4.97 -16.98 -7.65
CA GLN A 317 -5.62 -18.22 -7.23
C GLN A 317 -7.12 -18.03 -6.93
N LEU A 318 -7.48 -16.94 -6.24
CA LEU A 318 -8.87 -16.60 -5.97
C LEU A 318 -9.66 -16.41 -7.29
N LEU A 319 -9.08 -15.66 -8.22
CA LEU A 319 -9.69 -15.37 -9.52
C LEU A 319 -9.78 -16.61 -10.43
N ALA A 320 -8.78 -17.48 -10.39
CA ALA A 320 -8.80 -18.76 -11.12
C ALA A 320 -9.96 -19.64 -10.64
N GLN A 321 -10.12 -19.79 -9.32
CA GLN A 321 -11.23 -20.55 -8.73
C GLN A 321 -12.60 -19.96 -9.13
N TRP A 322 -12.72 -18.63 -9.17
CA TRP A 322 -13.96 -17.97 -9.57
C TRP A 322 -14.27 -18.18 -11.05
N LEU A 323 -13.25 -18.11 -11.91
CA LEU A 323 -13.41 -18.38 -13.34
C LEU A 323 -13.88 -19.81 -13.58
N GLU A 324 -13.29 -20.81 -12.91
CA GLU A 324 -13.72 -22.20 -13.00
C GLU A 324 -15.18 -22.39 -12.54
N CYS A 325 -15.60 -21.72 -11.47
CA CYS A 325 -16.99 -21.76 -11.00
C CYS A 325 -17.97 -21.18 -12.02
N LEU A 326 -17.59 -20.06 -12.67
CA LEU A 326 -18.38 -19.41 -13.71
C LEU A 326 -18.52 -20.29 -14.95
N GLU A 327 -17.46 -21.02 -15.32
CA GLU A 327 -17.46 -21.94 -16.47
C GLU A 327 -18.33 -23.18 -16.24
N ASN A 328 -18.28 -23.74 -15.03
CA ASN A 328 -19.01 -24.95 -14.69
C ASN A 328 -20.50 -24.72 -14.38
N LYS A 329 -21.02 -23.49 -14.58
CA LYS A 329 -22.44 -23.09 -14.34
C LYS A 329 -22.98 -23.42 -12.95
N TYR A 330 -22.13 -23.57 -11.95
CA TYR A 330 -22.50 -23.70 -10.54
C TYR A 330 -22.87 -22.31 -9.95
N ILE A 331 -23.80 -21.62 -10.60
CA ILE A 331 -24.20 -20.24 -10.26
C ILE A 331 -24.89 -20.19 -8.88
N ASN A 332 -25.55 -21.29 -8.47
CA ASN A 332 -26.29 -21.39 -7.20
C ASN A 332 -25.49 -22.01 -6.03
N SER A 333 -24.24 -22.42 -6.25
CA SER A 333 -23.37 -22.95 -5.18
C SER A 333 -22.07 -22.16 -5.05
N CYS A 334 -22.03 -20.93 -5.55
CA CYS A 334 -20.98 -19.94 -5.24
C CYS A 334 -21.03 -19.46 -3.78
N SER A 335 -21.52 -20.31 -2.88
CA SER A 335 -21.26 -20.36 -1.44
C SER A 335 -20.01 -21.23 -1.12
N CYS A 336 -19.33 -21.77 -2.14
CA CYS A 336 -18.19 -22.68 -2.01
C CYS A 336 -16.83 -22.03 -1.71
N LEU A 337 -16.75 -20.72 -1.49
CA LEU A 337 -15.55 -20.08 -0.96
C LEU A 337 -15.57 -20.22 0.56
N SER A 338 -15.23 -21.41 1.07
CA SER A 338 -15.12 -21.61 2.51
C SER A 338 -13.99 -20.75 3.06
N LEU A 339 -14.20 -20.18 4.25
CA LEU A 339 -13.24 -19.40 5.05
C LEU A 339 -11.84 -20.05 5.13
N GLY A 340 -11.74 -21.37 4.97
CA GLY A 340 -10.49 -22.12 4.98
C GLY A 340 -9.51 -21.78 3.85
N ASN A 341 -9.98 -21.26 2.71
CA ASN A 341 -9.08 -20.82 1.63
C ASN A 341 -8.47 -19.44 1.89
N ILE A 342 -9.16 -18.55 2.63
CA ILE A 342 -8.67 -17.21 2.97
C ILE A 342 -7.69 -17.28 4.15
N PHE A 343 -7.92 -18.19 5.09
CA PHE A 343 -6.98 -18.45 6.18
C PHE A 343 -5.55 -18.69 5.65
N ARG A 344 -5.42 -19.56 4.64
CA ARG A 344 -4.14 -19.86 3.96
C ARG A 344 -3.52 -18.67 3.20
N VAL A 345 -4.27 -17.60 2.96
CA VAL A 345 -3.75 -16.38 2.32
C VAL A 345 -2.96 -15.53 3.31
N TYR A 346 -3.32 -15.61 4.60
CA TYR A 346 -2.71 -14.82 5.66
C TYR A 346 -1.74 -15.63 6.53
N ASP A 347 -1.80 -16.95 6.51
CA ASP A 347 -0.82 -17.87 7.11
C ASP A 347 0.41 -17.95 6.17
N PHE A 348 1.40 -17.07 6.38
CA PHE A 348 2.51 -16.85 5.44
C PHE A 348 3.66 -17.85 5.59
N ASP A 349 3.83 -18.44 6.77
CA ASP A 349 4.82 -19.47 7.06
C ASP A 349 4.24 -20.90 7.11
N GLY A 350 2.91 -21.05 7.07
CA GLY A 350 2.21 -22.32 6.95
C GLY A 350 2.13 -23.11 8.25
N ASP A 351 2.29 -22.44 9.39
CA ASP A 351 2.30 -23.06 10.71
C ASP A 351 0.90 -23.37 11.26
N GLY A 352 -0.15 -22.96 10.53
CA GLY A 352 -1.54 -23.25 10.85
C GLY A 352 -2.20 -22.20 11.74
N PHE A 353 -1.60 -21.02 11.89
CA PHE A 353 -2.19 -19.81 12.48
C PHE A 353 -1.72 -18.56 11.72
N ILE A 354 -2.38 -17.42 11.94
CA ILE A 354 -1.98 -16.14 11.36
C ILE A 354 -1.42 -15.30 12.48
N SER A 355 -0.11 -15.13 12.51
CA SER A 355 0.55 -14.25 13.47
C SER A 355 0.33 -12.77 13.14
N ARG A 356 0.62 -11.90 14.10
CA ARG A 356 0.49 -10.45 13.95
C ARG A 356 1.42 -9.88 12.88
N GLU A 357 2.55 -10.53 12.67
CA GLU A 357 3.53 -10.22 11.64
C GLU A 357 3.02 -10.59 10.24
N GLU A 358 2.18 -11.63 10.15
CA GLU A 358 1.59 -12.11 8.90
C GLU A 358 0.27 -11.42 8.57
N TRP A 359 -0.39 -10.88 9.59
CA TRP A 359 -1.58 -10.08 9.40
C TRP A 359 -1.29 -8.80 8.62
N THR A 360 -1.77 -8.76 7.38
CA THR A 360 -1.67 -7.56 6.52
C THR A 360 -2.90 -6.64 6.62
N GLY A 361 -3.91 -7.04 7.42
CA GLY A 361 -5.15 -6.30 7.69
C GLY A 361 -5.03 -5.23 8.78
N ILE A 362 -6.16 -4.92 9.44
CA ILE A 362 -6.23 -3.91 10.52
C ILE A 362 -6.00 -4.57 11.87
N ASP A 363 -5.13 -4.04 12.72
CA ASP A 363 -4.88 -4.53 14.09
C ASP A 363 -6.15 -4.72 14.92
N ALA A 364 -7.10 -3.78 14.87
CA ALA A 364 -8.38 -3.93 15.59
C ALA A 364 -9.25 -5.08 15.06
N VAL A 365 -9.06 -5.49 13.81
CA VAL A 365 -9.70 -6.69 13.26
C VAL A 365 -8.93 -7.92 13.71
N PHE A 366 -7.60 -7.85 13.76
CA PHE A 366 -6.80 -8.88 14.39
C PHE A 366 -7.23 -9.12 15.83
N ASP A 367 -7.25 -8.08 16.65
CA ASP A 367 -7.65 -8.12 18.06
C ASP A 367 -9.14 -8.53 18.25
N ALA A 368 -9.97 -8.39 17.22
CA ALA A 368 -11.38 -8.83 17.24
C ALA A 368 -11.57 -10.28 16.73
N LEU A 369 -10.65 -10.77 15.90
CA LEU A 369 -10.62 -12.15 15.43
C LEU A 369 -9.89 -13.04 16.43
N ASP A 370 -8.81 -12.54 17.05
CA ASP A 370 -8.07 -13.14 18.17
C ASP A 370 -8.92 -13.04 19.45
N VAL A 371 -9.92 -13.93 19.54
CA VAL A 371 -10.90 -13.97 20.62
C VAL A 371 -10.26 -14.34 21.95
N ASN A 372 -9.18 -15.14 21.91
CA ASN A 372 -8.52 -15.62 23.11
C ASN A 372 -7.35 -14.69 23.57
N HIS A 373 -6.96 -13.72 22.74
CA HIS A 373 -5.90 -12.74 22.95
C HIS A 373 -4.48 -13.32 23.10
N ASP A 374 -4.18 -14.39 22.36
CA ASP A 374 -2.87 -15.05 22.36
C ASP A 374 -1.90 -14.49 21.30
N GLY A 375 -2.35 -13.53 20.48
CA GLY A 375 -1.52 -12.85 19.49
C GLY A 375 -1.41 -13.59 18.16
N ILE A 376 -2.22 -14.63 17.94
CA ILE A 376 -2.36 -15.36 16.69
C ILE A 376 -3.85 -15.52 16.34
N ILE A 377 -4.19 -15.75 15.06
CA ILE A 377 -5.57 -16.06 14.64
C ILE A 377 -5.59 -17.49 14.11
N THR A 378 -6.39 -18.34 14.72
CA THR A 378 -6.66 -19.71 14.27
C THR A 378 -7.74 -19.78 13.17
N PRO A 379 -7.85 -20.88 12.41
CA PRO A 379 -8.94 -21.08 11.46
C PRO A 379 -10.34 -20.94 12.10
N GLU A 380 -10.47 -21.42 13.33
CA GLU A 380 -11.69 -21.37 14.14
C GLU A 380 -12.04 -19.93 14.55
N GLU A 381 -11.06 -19.14 14.96
CA GLU A 381 -11.20 -17.72 15.30
C GLU A 381 -11.54 -16.86 14.09
N MET A 382 -10.89 -17.12 12.95
CA MET A 382 -11.21 -16.44 11.70
C MET A 382 -12.65 -16.76 11.25
N ALA A 383 -13.10 -18.00 11.43
CA ALA A 383 -14.47 -18.42 11.14
C ALA A 383 -15.50 -17.83 12.13
N GLY A 384 -15.16 -17.70 13.41
CA GLY A 384 -16.05 -17.19 14.46
C GLY A 384 -16.17 -15.66 14.51
N GLY A 385 -15.07 -14.94 14.30
CA GLY A 385 -15.00 -13.49 14.48
C GLY A 385 -15.61 -12.67 13.34
N LEU A 386 -15.66 -13.20 12.11
CA LEU A 386 -16.32 -12.54 10.97
C LEU A 386 -17.85 -12.42 11.16
N GLY A 387 -18.50 -13.32 11.91
CA GLY A 387 -19.91 -13.20 12.26
C GLY A 387 -20.19 -12.13 13.33
N ALA A 388 -19.28 -11.95 14.29
CA ALA A 388 -19.41 -11.01 15.40
C ALA A 388 -18.94 -9.58 15.06
N ALA A 389 -17.90 -9.44 14.24
CA ALA A 389 -17.40 -8.14 13.75
C ALA A 389 -18.44 -7.40 12.87
N PHE A 390 -19.31 -8.15 12.19
CA PHE A 390 -20.48 -7.62 11.48
C PHE A 390 -21.59 -7.10 12.42
N HIS A 391 -21.69 -7.60 13.65
CA HIS A 391 -22.70 -7.16 14.63
C HIS A 391 -22.20 -6.02 15.54
N LEU A 392 -20.91 -5.97 15.86
CA LEU A 392 -20.33 -4.98 16.79
C LEU A 392 -20.11 -3.59 16.17
N SER A 393 -20.06 -3.49 14.83
CA SER A 393 -19.93 -2.22 14.12
C SER A 393 -21.23 -1.39 14.05
N PHE A 394 -22.38 -1.97 14.43
CA PHE A 394 -23.67 -1.26 14.41
C PHE A 394 -24.10 -0.60 15.74
N ASN A 395 -23.59 -1.05 16.89
CA ASN A 395 -24.03 -0.55 18.20
C ASN A 395 -23.14 0.54 18.83
N SER A 396 -21.97 0.85 18.24
CA SER A 396 -21.06 1.89 18.76
C SER A 396 -21.23 3.27 18.10
N LEU A 397 -22.15 3.40 17.14
CA LEU A 397 -22.62 4.68 16.59
C LEU A 397 -24.06 4.87 17.06
N GLY A 398 -24.25 5.60 18.16
CA GLY A 398 -25.53 5.76 18.87
C GLY A 398 -26.67 6.31 18.01
N PHE A 399 -27.34 5.43 17.27
CA PHE A 399 -28.64 5.67 16.69
C PHE A 399 -29.68 4.89 17.51
N ALA A 400 -30.46 5.63 18.29
CA ALA A 400 -31.61 5.10 18.98
C ALA A 400 -32.59 4.48 17.98
N ASN A 401 -32.90 3.20 18.16
CA ASN A 401 -34.00 2.51 17.50
C ASN A 401 -35.30 3.31 17.68
N LYS A 402 -35.80 3.93 16.60
CA LYS A 402 -37.23 4.19 16.46
C LYS A 402 -37.84 3.04 15.68
N SER A 403 -38.54 2.19 16.39
CA SER A 403 -39.45 1.18 15.87
C SER A 403 -40.45 1.82 14.91
N TYR A 404 -40.50 1.31 13.68
CA TYR A 404 -41.66 1.44 12.80
C TYR A 404 -42.27 0.04 12.66
N GLU A 405 -43.39 -0.17 13.37
CA GLU A 405 -44.32 -1.27 13.08
C GLU A 405 -44.98 -0.98 11.73
N MET A 406 -44.82 -1.88 10.75
CA MET A 406 -45.78 -2.01 9.66
C MET A 406 -46.68 -3.21 9.94
N LYS A 407 -47.92 -2.91 10.34
CA LYS A 407 -49.04 -3.83 10.31
C LYS A 407 -49.62 -3.87 8.88
N ASN A 408 -49.68 -5.09 8.33
CA ASN A 408 -50.61 -5.62 7.32
C ASN A 408 -51.41 -4.62 6.45
N LEU A 409 -51.11 -4.57 5.15
CA LEU A 409 -51.96 -5.04 4.04
C LEU A 409 -51.25 -4.88 2.70
#